data_AF-X1U387-F1
#
_entry.id   AF-X1U387-F1
#
_cell.length_a   1.000
_cell.length_b   1.000
_cell.length_c   1.000
_cell.angle_alpha   90.00
_cell.angle_beta   90.00
_cell.angle_gamma   90.00
#
_symmetry.space_group_name_H-M   'P 1'
#
loop_
_entity.id
_entity.type
_entity.pdbx_description
1 polymer ?
#
loop_
_entity_poly.entity_id
_entity_poly.type
_entity_poly.pdbx_seq_one_letter_code
_entity_poly.pdbx_strand_id
1 'polypeptide(L)'
;ENLFWIRNGVIYTTPTATVLEGITRESIIKIAKDMGYQVQEKYICRDELYISDEVFFSGTAAEVTPIREIDNYQIGEGKRGPVTENIQKKFYLIA
;
A
#
# COMPACT_ATOMS: atom_id res chain seq x y z
N GLU A 1 9.23 -5.92 4.47
CA GLU A 1 7.93 -5.45 3.96
C GLU A 1 8.10 -4.09 3.28
N ASN A 2 7.51 -3.90 2.11
CA ASN A 2 7.38 -2.60 1.46
C ASN A 2 6.08 -1.92 1.92
N LEU A 3 6.11 -0.60 2.06
CA LEU A 3 4.99 0.20 2.55
C LEU A 3 4.23 0.86 1.40
N PHE A 4 2.90 0.82 1.49
CA PHE A 4 2.00 1.54 0.61
C PHE A 4 0.97 2.31 1.43
N TRP A 5 0.62 3.50 0.96
CA TRP A 5 -0.45 4.30 1.55
C TRP A 5 -1.29 4.94 0.45
N ILE A 6 -2.56 5.16 0.76
CA ILE A 6 -3.54 5.72 -0.17
C ILE A 6 -4.01 7.05 0.41
N ARG A 7 -3.98 8.08 -0.43
CA ARG A 7 -4.51 9.39 -0.09
C ARG A 7 -5.15 10.03 -1.30
N ASN A 8 -6.42 10.42 -1.17
CA ASN A 8 -7.20 11.05 -2.24
C ASN A 8 -7.21 10.22 -3.54
N GLY A 9 -7.32 8.89 -3.41
CA GLY A 9 -7.38 7.96 -4.53
C GLY A 9 -6.04 7.70 -5.25
N VAL A 10 -4.93 8.28 -4.78
CA VAL A 10 -3.57 8.01 -5.28
C VAL A 10 -2.89 7.03 -4.34
N ILE A 11 -2.25 6.02 -4.91
CA ILE A 11 -1.41 5.06 -4.19
C ILE A 11 0.02 5.60 -4.18
N TYR A 12 0.63 5.61 -3.00
CA TYR A 12 2.00 6.01 -2.82
C TYR A 12 2.83 4.86 -2.26
N THR A 13 4.11 4.86 -2.59
CA THR A 13 5.11 3.94 -2.02
C THR A 13 6.46 4.64 -1.94
N THR A 14 7.37 4.14 -1.10
CA THR A 14 8.71 4.73 -0.99
C THR A 14 9.58 4.39 -2.20
N PRO A 15 10.45 5.30 -2.66
CA PRO A 15 11.45 5.00 -3.69
C PRO A 15 12.39 3.86 -3.25
N THR A 16 12.87 3.06 -4.20
CA THR A 16 13.76 1.90 -3.94
C THR A 16 15.16 2.29 -3.45
N ALA A 17 15.54 3.57 -3.51
CA ALA A 17 16.84 4.04 -3.02
C ALA A 17 17.08 3.76 -1.53
N THR A 18 16.01 3.63 -0.72
CA THR A 18 16.11 3.44 0.73
C THR A 18 15.45 2.15 1.23
N VAL A 19 14.88 1.34 0.33
CA VAL A 19 14.16 0.12 0.68
C VAL A 19 14.52 -1.01 -0.27
N LEU A 20 14.35 -2.25 0.17
CA LEU A 20 14.52 -3.41 -0.70
C LEU A 20 13.59 -3.32 -1.91
N GLU A 21 14.15 -3.53 -3.09
CA GLU A 21 13.41 -3.71 -4.34
C GLU A 21 12.73 -5.09 -4.31
N GLY A 22 11.47 -5.09 -3.86
CA GLY A 22 10.69 -6.31 -3.66
C GLY A 22 9.92 -6.73 -4.92
N ILE A 23 10.00 -8.01 -5.29
CA ILE A 23 9.22 -8.59 -6.41
C ILE A 23 7.70 -8.45 -6.15
N THR A 24 7.26 -8.64 -4.90
CA THR A 24 5.85 -8.42 -4.51
C THR A 24 5.43 -6.97 -4.69
N ARG A 25 6.31 -6.02 -4.36
CA ARG A 25 6.06 -4.58 -4.55
C ARG A 25 5.87 -4.25 -6.03
N GLU A 26 6.77 -4.72 -6.90
CA GLU A 26 6.63 -4.52 -8.35
C GLU A 26 5.32 -5.10 -8.88
N SER A 27 4.97 -6.31 -8.44
CA SER A 27 3.72 -6.96 -8.81
C SER A 27 2.51 -6.11 -8.41
N ILE A 28 2.49 -5.58 -7.19
CA ILE A 28 1.43 -4.70 -6.69
C ILE A 28 1.35 -3.40 -7.49
N ILE A 29 2.49 -2.76 -7.79
CA ILE A 29 2.53 -1.54 -8.61
C ILE A 29 1.94 -1.81 -9.99
N LYS A 30 2.28 -2.95 -10.60
CA LYS A 30 1.74 -3.35 -11.91
C LYS A 30 0.23 -3.58 -11.84
N ILE A 31 -0.23 -4.36 -10.87
CA ILE A 31 -1.66 -4.62 -10.62
C ILE A 31 -2.42 -3.30 -10.46
N ALA A 32 -1.91 -2.39 -9.61
CA ALA A 32 -2.57 -1.12 -9.35
C ALA A 32 -2.70 -0.28 -10.62
N LYS A 33 -1.64 -0.21 -11.44
CA LYS A 33 -1.67 0.48 -12.73
C LYS A 33 -2.63 -0.17 -13.72
N ASP A 34 -2.65 -1.50 -13.80
CA ASP A 34 -3.57 -2.25 -14.68
C ASP A 34 -5.05 -2.05 -14.29
N MET A 35 -5.32 -1.78 -13.01
CA MET A 35 -6.64 -1.45 -12.49
C MET A 35 -7.01 0.03 -12.65
N GLY A 36 -6.11 0.86 -13.21
CA GLY A 36 -6.34 2.28 -13.47
C GLY A 36 -6.01 3.21 -12.30
N TYR A 37 -5.38 2.71 -11.22
CA TYR A 37 -4.95 3.58 -10.13
C TYR A 37 -3.68 4.35 -10.49
N GLN A 38 -3.58 5.57 -9.97
CA GLN A 38 -2.33 6.33 -10.00
C GLN A 38 -1.40 5.82 -8.90
N VAL A 39 -0.17 5.50 -9.28
CA VAL A 39 0.88 5.07 -8.34
C VAL A 39 2.05 6.05 -8.43
N GLN A 40 2.44 6.62 -7.30
CA GLN A 40 3.55 7.57 -7.20
C GLN A 40 4.60 7.08 -6.19
N GLU A 41 5.86 7.22 -6.56
CA GLU A 41 6.96 7.03 -5.61
C GLU A 41 7.24 8.35 -4.92
N LYS A 42 7.21 8.34 -3.58
CA LYS A 42 7.35 9.56 -2.77
C LYS A 42 8.06 9.25 -1.46
N TYR A 43 8.91 10.16 -1.01
CA TYR A 43 9.41 10.10 0.36
C TYR A 43 8.27 10.39 1.34
N ILE A 44 8.21 9.60 2.41
CA ILE A 44 7.11 9.63 3.36
C ILE A 44 7.52 10.33 4.65
N CYS A 45 6.59 11.12 5.18
CA CYS A 45 6.65 11.62 6.54
C CYS A 45 5.59 10.91 7.41
N ARG A 46 5.87 10.73 8.70
CA ARG A 46 5.04 9.89 9.59
C ARG A 46 3.62 10.44 9.77
N ASP A 47 3.50 11.75 9.77
CA ASP A 47 2.24 12.50 9.78
C ASP A 47 1.36 12.20 8.55
N GLU A 48 1.96 11.96 7.38
CA GLU A 48 1.21 11.57 6.18
C GLU A 48 0.51 10.22 6.35
N LEU A 49 1.13 9.29 7.07
CA LEU A 49 0.52 7.99 7.36
C LEU A 49 -0.73 8.14 8.24
N TYR A 50 -0.67 8.98 9.26
CA TYR A 50 -1.80 9.19 10.19
C TYR A 50 -3.02 9.77 9.49
N ILE A 51 -2.82 10.58 8.46
CA ILE A 51 -3.91 11.17 7.68
C ILE A 51 -4.22 10.36 6.42
N SER A 52 -3.63 9.19 6.19
CA SER A 52 -3.91 8.38 5.01
C SER A 52 -5.28 7.72 5.09
N ASP A 53 -5.91 7.51 3.94
CA ASP A 53 -7.22 6.87 3.83
C ASP A 53 -7.08 5.35 4.06
N GLU A 54 -5.99 4.77 3.55
CA GLU A 54 -5.62 3.37 3.74
C GLU A 54 -4.09 3.23 3.80
N VAL A 55 -3.59 2.23 4.53
CA VAL A 55 -2.17 1.86 4.55
C VAL A 55 -2.06 0.34 4.53
N PHE A 56 -1.08 -0.21 3.81
CA PHE A 56 -0.81 -1.65 3.81
C PHE A 56 0.67 -1.95 3.61
N PHE A 57 1.08 -3.13 4.08
CA PHE A 57 2.38 -3.73 3.82
C PHE A 57 2.30 -4.74 2.68
N SER A 58 3.43 -4.93 1.99
CA SER A 58 3.62 -6.01 1.06
C SER A 58 4.94 -6.75 1.19
N GLY A 59 4.90 -8.06 1.02
CA GLY A 59 6.10 -8.91 1.02
C GLY A 59 5.74 -10.34 0.65
N THR A 60 6.75 -11.19 0.47
CA THR A 60 6.52 -12.59 0.05
C THR A 60 5.72 -13.37 1.09
N ALA A 61 5.99 -13.17 2.39
CA ALA A 61 5.28 -13.86 3.47
C ALA A 61 4.02 -13.12 3.93
N ALA A 62 4.04 -11.77 3.92
CA ALA A 62 2.91 -10.95 4.37
C ALA A 62 1.90 -10.65 3.25
N GLU A 63 2.22 -10.99 2.00
CA GLU A 63 1.42 -10.79 0.80
C GLU A 63 0.94 -9.33 0.67
N VAL A 64 -0.34 -9.06 0.93
CA VAL A 64 -0.92 -7.72 1.07
C VAL A 64 -1.61 -7.64 2.42
N THR A 65 -0.98 -6.98 3.39
CA THR A 65 -1.47 -6.90 4.79
C THR A 65 -1.94 -5.48 5.12
N PRO A 66 -3.25 -5.24 5.32
CA PRO A 66 -3.76 -3.92 5.69
C PRO A 66 -3.33 -3.50 7.10
N ILE A 67 -3.03 -2.21 7.26
CA ILE A 67 -2.71 -1.58 8.54
C ILE A 67 -3.88 -0.70 8.95
N ARG A 68 -4.54 -1.08 10.05
CA ARG A 68 -5.67 -0.33 10.60
C ARG A 68 -5.28 0.81 11.56
N GLU A 69 -4.07 0.77 12.09
CA GLU A 69 -3.63 1.65 13.17
C GLU A 69 -2.11 1.77 13.18
N ILE A 70 -1.60 2.99 13.39
CA ILE A 70 -0.17 3.30 13.50
C ILE A 70 0.00 4.22 14.71
N ASP A 71 0.81 3.83 15.69
CA ASP A 71 1.08 4.62 16.91
C ASP A 71 -0.17 5.04 17.70
N ASN A 72 -1.18 4.16 17.78
CA ASN A 72 -2.50 4.44 18.35
C ASN A 72 -3.34 5.47 17.56
N TYR A 73 -2.88 5.89 16.37
CA TYR A 73 -3.71 6.63 15.42
C TYR A 73 -4.40 5.64 14.49
N GLN A 74 -5.72 5.67 14.51
CA GLN A 74 -6.54 4.91 13.57
C GLN A 74 -6.33 5.44 12.15
N ILE A 75 -6.08 4.54 11.20
CA ILE A 75 -5.94 4.88 9.78
C ILE A 75 -7.30 4.78 9.11
N GLY A 76 -7.76 5.85 8.48
CA GLY A 76 -9.08 5.93 7.85
C GLY A 76 -10.20 5.43 8.77
N GLU A 77 -10.95 4.44 8.28
CA GLU A 77 -12.07 3.82 9.01
C GLU A 77 -11.64 2.69 9.98
N GLY A 78 -10.33 2.48 10.20
CA GLY A 78 -9.83 1.46 11.14
C GLY A 78 -10.05 0.02 10.67
N LYS A 79 -10.34 -0.17 9.39
CA LYS A 79 -10.57 -1.46 8.74
C LYS A 79 -9.88 -1.49 7.38
N ARG A 80 -9.84 -2.67 6.74
CA ARG A 80 -9.37 -2.80 5.36
C ARG A 80 -10.23 -1.92 4.45
N GLY A 81 -9.59 -0.99 3.74
CA GLY A 81 -10.28 -0.14 2.78
C GLY A 81 -10.45 -0.78 1.40
N PRO A 82 -11.25 -0.15 0.52
CA PRO A 82 -11.62 -0.71 -0.77
C PRO A 82 -10.44 -0.85 -1.73
N VAL A 83 -9.47 0.08 -1.74
CA VAL A 83 -8.32 0.01 -2.65
C VAL A 83 -7.43 -1.17 -2.27
N THR A 84 -7.13 -1.31 -0.98
CA THR A 84 -6.34 -2.42 -0.44
C THR A 84 -7.03 -3.76 -0.71
N GLU A 85 -8.34 -3.86 -0.51
CA GLU A 85 -9.10 -5.08 -0.80
C GLU A 85 -9.05 -5.46 -2.28
N ASN A 86 -9.20 -4.48 -3.17
CA ASN A 86 -9.17 -4.68 -4.62
C ASN A 86 -7.79 -5.18 -5.09
N ILE A 87 -6.71 -4.57 -4.59
CA ILE A 87 -5.33 -5.00 -4.87
C ILE A 87 -5.10 -6.40 -4.32
N GLN A 88 -5.47 -6.65 -3.06
CA GLN A 88 -5.31 -7.94 -2.40
C GLN A 88 -6.02 -9.05 -3.19
N LYS A 89 -7.29 -8.84 -3.56
CA LYS A 89 -8.06 -9.79 -4.38
C LYS A 89 -7.38 -10.08 -5.70
N LYS A 90 -6.89 -9.06 -6.40
CA LYS A 90 -6.24 -9.24 -7.69
C LYS A 90 -4.89 -9.95 -7.56
N PHE A 91 -4.13 -9.68 -6.50
CA PHE A 91 -2.87 -10.35 -6.18
C PHE A 91 -3.08 -11.85 -5.95
N TYR A 92 -4.08 -12.25 -5.16
CA TYR A 92 -4.40 -13.67 -4.92
C TYR A 92 -4.91 -14.44 -6.15
N LEU A 93 -5.40 -13.74 -7.18
CA LEU A 93 -5.83 -14.40 -8.42
C LEU A 93 -4.67 -14.71 -9.37
N ILE A 94 -3.50 -14.09 -9.17
CA ILE A 94 -2.34 -14.22 -10.06
C ILE A 94 -1.13 -14.89 -9.41
N ALA A 95 -1.12 -14.98 -8.07
CA ALA A 95 -0.13 -15.71 -7.28
C ALA A 95 -0.52 -17.19 -7.18
#